data_AF-A0A7R9Z9C4-F1
#
_entry.id   AF-A0A7R9Z9C4-F1
#
_cell.length_a   1.000
_cell.length_b   1.000
_cell.length_c   1.000
_cell.angle_alpha   90.00
_cell.angle_beta   90.00
_cell.angle_gamma   90.00
#
_symmetry.space_group_name_H-M   'P 1'
#
loop_
_entity.id
_entity.type
_entity.pdbx_description
1 polymer ?
#
loop_
_entity_poly.entity_id
_entity_poly.type
_entity_poly.pdbx_seq_one_letter_code
_entity_poly.pdbx_strand_id
1 'polypeptide(L)'
;GRKCLVGLVEEFEESLRRFEKYFGWDVLPEEEKTTGGEKREECEHHLVREGDNRHEHPTYEEGSEVYRLLEKKNGYDIMLYEYATELFKKQALYTEEGQGLLVR
;
A
#
# COMPACT_ATOMS: atom_id res chain seq x y z
N GLY A 1 -8.81 -18.23 2.58
CA GLY A 1 -8.24 -17.05 1.90
C GLY A 1 -6.74 -17.03 2.04
N ARG A 2 -6.02 -16.30 1.16
CA ARG A 2 -4.57 -16.02 1.32
C ARG A 2 -4.37 -15.27 2.65
N LYS A 3 -3.28 -15.60 3.37
CA LYS A 3 -3.09 -15.21 4.79
C LYS A 3 -2.48 -13.82 5.01
N CYS A 4 -2.00 -13.13 3.97
CA CYS A 4 -1.38 -11.81 4.07
C CYS A 4 -2.16 -10.77 3.25
N LEU A 5 -2.38 -9.59 3.83
CA LEU A 5 -2.86 -8.40 3.14
C LEU A 5 -1.64 -7.65 2.58
N VAL A 6 -1.71 -7.20 1.33
CA VAL A 6 -0.64 -6.43 0.69
C VAL A 6 -1.14 -5.03 0.32
N GLY A 7 -0.23 -4.08 0.21
CA GLY A 7 -0.47 -2.72 -0.27
C GLY A 7 0.52 -2.34 -1.36
N LEU A 8 0.20 -1.29 -2.11
CA LEU A 8 1.03 -0.70 -3.16
C LEU A 8 1.25 0.78 -2.85
N VAL A 9 2.44 1.30 -3.14
CA VAL A 9 2.78 2.71 -2.86
C VAL A 9 2.02 3.65 -3.80
N GLU A 10 1.81 3.22 -5.03
CA GLU A 10 1.04 3.93 -6.05
C GLU A 10 -0.46 4.01 -5.69
N GLU A 11 -0.93 3.07 -4.87
CA GLU A 11 -2.30 3.00 -4.34
C GLU A 11 -2.28 3.19 -2.82
N PHE A 12 -1.46 4.12 -2.32
CA PHE A 12 -1.18 4.27 -0.89
C PHE A 12 -2.45 4.50 -0.05
N GLU A 13 -3.30 5.44 -0.46
CA GLU A 13 -4.57 5.77 0.22
C GLU A 13 -5.45 4.52 0.39
N GLU A 14 -5.63 3.78 -0.71
CA GLU A 14 -6.43 2.58 -0.72
C GLU A 14 -5.79 1.45 0.10
N SER A 15 -4.47 1.34 0.05
CA SER A 15 -3.70 0.38 0.84
C SER A 15 -3.88 0.63 2.34
N LEU A 16 -3.77 1.89 2.76
CA LEU A 16 -3.93 2.29 4.14
C LEU A 16 -5.36 2.03 4.62
N ARG A 17 -6.37 2.45 3.86
CA ARG A 17 -7.79 2.18 4.15
C ARG A 17 -8.07 0.68 4.35
N ARG A 18 -7.46 -0.19 3.53
CA ARG A 18 -7.60 -1.65 3.68
C ARG A 18 -6.91 -2.16 4.94
N PHE A 19 -5.73 -1.64 5.29
CA PHE A 19 -5.05 -2.01 6.53
C PHE A 19 -5.86 -1.60 7.74
N GLU A 20 -6.38 -0.37 7.76
CA GLU A 20 -7.21 0.13 8.86
C GLU A 20 -8.42 -0.77 9.08
N LYS A 21 -9.18 -1.07 8.01
CA LYS A 21 -10.34 -1.94 8.11
C LYS A 21 -9.99 -3.37 8.52
N TYR A 22 -8.89 -3.93 8.01
CA TYR A 22 -8.50 -5.32 8.31
C TYR A 22 -7.99 -5.49 9.74
N PHE A 23 -7.25 -4.51 10.27
CA PHE A 23 -6.68 -4.56 11.61
C PHE A 23 -7.55 -3.84 12.67
N GLY A 24 -8.62 -3.16 12.26
CA GLY A 24 -9.52 -2.41 13.14
C GLY A 24 -8.94 -1.08 13.64
N TRP A 25 -8.05 -0.44 12.86
CA TRP A 25 -7.46 0.87 13.20
C TRP A 25 -8.38 2.06 12.85
N ASP A 26 -9.53 1.78 12.23
CA ASP A 26 -10.58 2.75 11.95
C ASP A 26 -11.44 3.07 13.20
N VAL A 27 -11.32 2.27 14.26
CA VAL A 27 -12.03 2.50 15.53
C VAL A 27 -11.23 3.44 16.42
N LEU A 28 -11.37 4.74 16.19
CA LEU A 28 -10.87 5.76 17.12
C LEU A 28 -11.84 5.94 18.30
N PRO A 29 -11.33 6.17 19.53
CA PRO A 29 -12.14 6.66 20.64
C PRO A 29 -12.89 7.94 20.25
N GLU A 30 -14.13 8.11 20.74
CA GLU A 30 -15.01 9.26 20.44
C GLU A 30 -14.31 10.63 20.60
N GLU A 31 -13.46 10.72 21.61
CA GLU A 31 -12.66 11.90 21.96
C GLU A 31 -11.57 12.27 20.93
N GLU A 32 -11.11 11.33 20.11
CA GLU A 32 -10.13 11.57 19.04
C GLU A 32 -10.80 11.90 17.68
N LYS A 33 -12.07 11.54 17.51
CA LYS A 33 -12.82 11.78 16.26
C LYS A 33 -13.08 13.25 15.97
N THR A 34 -13.21 14.08 17.00
CA THR A 34 -13.64 15.48 16.88
C THR A 34 -12.48 16.47 16.67
N THR A 35 -11.23 16.05 16.89
CA THR A 35 -10.06 16.96 16.78
C THR A 35 -8.83 16.34 16.10
N GLY A 36 -8.81 15.02 15.90
CA GLY A 36 -7.65 14.26 15.41
C GLY A 36 -7.79 13.66 14.01
N GLY A 37 -9.00 13.38 13.52
CA GLY A 37 -9.22 12.68 12.24
C GLY A 37 -8.63 13.39 11.01
N GLU A 38 -9.00 14.65 10.80
CA GLU A 38 -8.49 15.46 9.66
C GLU A 38 -6.96 15.68 9.76
N LYS A 39 -6.44 15.85 10.98
CA LYS A 39 -4.99 15.99 11.22
C LYS A 39 -4.23 14.68 10.98
N ARG A 40 -4.88 13.54 11.19
CA ARG A 40 -4.29 12.21 11.00
C ARG A 40 -4.13 11.91 9.51
N GLU A 41 -5.19 12.07 8.73
CA GLU A 41 -5.16 11.87 7.28
C GLU A 41 -4.13 12.82 6.64
N GLU A 42 -4.13 14.10 7.02
CA GLU A 42 -3.14 15.08 6.55
C GLU A 42 -1.70 14.67 6.93
N CYS A 43 -1.47 14.19 8.14
CA CYS A 43 -0.16 13.72 8.61
C CYS A 43 0.30 12.47 7.85
N GLU A 44 -0.57 11.49 7.64
CA GLU A 44 -0.29 10.27 6.88
C GLU A 44 0.09 10.61 5.43
N HIS A 45 -0.68 11.50 4.80
CA HIS A 45 -0.37 12.02 3.47
C HIS A 45 0.97 12.76 3.42
N HIS A 46 1.24 13.61 4.39
CA HIS A 46 2.48 14.36 4.48
C HIS A 46 3.67 13.41 4.63
N LEU A 47 3.60 12.41 5.52
CA LEU A 47 4.67 11.43 5.72
C LEU A 47 4.97 10.62 4.46
N VAL A 48 3.95 10.29 3.65
CA VAL A 48 4.16 9.50 2.44
C VAL A 48 4.60 10.35 1.26
N ARG A 49 4.00 11.54 1.09
CA ARG A 49 4.34 12.45 0.01
C ARG A 49 5.66 13.14 0.22
N GLU A 50 6.04 13.45 1.45
CA GLU A 50 7.29 14.14 1.76
C GLU A 50 8.39 13.14 2.11
N GLY A 51 8.04 11.99 2.70
CA GLY A 51 8.90 10.84 2.91
C GLY A 51 10.05 11.10 3.89
N ASP A 52 10.55 10.02 4.49
CA ASP A 52 11.89 10.00 5.08
C ASP A 52 12.82 9.29 4.08
N ASN A 53 14.02 9.83 3.84
CA ASN A 53 15.04 9.30 2.91
C ASN A 53 14.69 9.32 1.39
N ARG A 54 14.00 10.35 0.89
CA ARG A 54 13.82 10.56 -0.56
C ARG A 54 15.10 11.10 -1.20
N HIS A 55 16.05 10.21 -1.46
CA HIS A 55 17.20 10.55 -2.29
C HIS A 55 16.77 10.57 -3.75
N GLU A 56 17.21 11.58 -4.50
CA GLU A 56 17.03 11.60 -5.94
C GLU A 56 17.76 10.39 -6.54
N HIS A 57 17.02 9.60 -7.31
CA HIS A 57 17.57 8.49 -8.07
C HIS A 57 17.49 8.85 -9.56
N PRO A 58 18.54 8.54 -10.34
CA PRO A 58 18.48 8.73 -11.79
C PRO A 58 17.36 7.87 -12.37
N THR A 59 16.57 8.47 -13.26
CA THR A 59 15.62 7.74 -14.10
C THR A 59 16.31 7.29 -15.37
N TYR A 60 15.95 6.09 -15.83
CA TYR A 60 16.49 5.51 -17.07
C TYR A 60 15.32 5.17 -17.99
N GLU A 61 15.46 5.49 -19.28
CA GLU A 61 14.46 5.10 -20.28
C GLU A 61 14.34 3.58 -20.34
N GLU A 62 13.10 3.10 -20.43
CA GLU A 62 12.80 1.68 -20.58
C GLU A 62 13.48 1.13 -21.84
N GLY A 63 14.11 -0.05 -21.72
CA GLY A 63 14.88 -0.67 -22.80
C GLY A 63 16.30 -0.11 -23.00
N SER A 64 16.68 1.00 -22.35
CA SER A 64 18.08 1.45 -22.32
C SER A 64 19.01 0.37 -21.74
N GLU A 65 20.33 0.48 -22.00
CA GLU A 65 21.30 -0.49 -21.47
C GLU A 65 21.28 -0.55 -19.95
N VAL A 66 21.26 0.61 -19.28
CA VAL A 66 21.23 0.69 -17.82
C VAL A 66 19.92 0.14 -17.26
N TYR A 67 18.78 0.44 -17.88
CA TYR A 67 17.48 -0.11 -17.48
C TYR A 67 17.48 -1.64 -17.55
N ARG A 68 17.95 -2.23 -18.67
CA ARG A 68 18.03 -3.69 -18.84
C ARG A 68 18.95 -4.36 -17.82
N LEU A 69 20.03 -3.69 -17.40
CA LEU A 69 20.90 -4.18 -16.33
C LEU A 69 20.18 -4.18 -14.97
N LEU A 70 19.43 -3.13 -14.67
CA LEU A 70 18.62 -3.04 -13.44
C LEU A 70 17.49 -4.07 -13.45
N GLU A 71 16.75 -4.18 -14.54
CA GLU A 71 15.68 -5.17 -14.75
C GLU A 71 16.21 -6.58 -14.52
N LYS A 72 17.32 -6.95 -15.17
CA LYS A 72 17.94 -8.26 -15.01
C LYS A 72 18.35 -8.55 -13.56
N LYS A 73 18.86 -7.54 -12.85
CA LYS A 73 19.29 -7.68 -11.45
C LYS A 73 18.10 -7.83 -10.49
N ASN A 74 16.97 -7.20 -10.81
CA ASN A 74 15.76 -7.17 -9.98
C ASN A 74 14.65 -8.06 -10.54
N GLY A 75 14.97 -9.06 -11.37
CA GLY A 75 13.95 -9.89 -12.03
C GLY A 75 13.00 -10.59 -11.04
N TYR A 76 13.49 -10.99 -9.87
CA TYR A 76 12.64 -11.56 -8.83
C TYR A 76 11.73 -10.52 -8.15
N ASP A 77 12.21 -9.28 -7.98
CA ASP A 77 11.40 -8.20 -7.44
C ASP A 77 10.29 -7.78 -8.42
N ILE A 78 10.57 -7.79 -9.73
CA ILE A 78 9.57 -7.58 -10.77
C ILE A 78 8.49 -8.66 -10.68
N MET A 79 8.88 -9.94 -10.64
CA MET A 79 7.93 -11.05 -10.48
C MET A 79 7.11 -10.95 -9.19
N LEU A 80 7.74 -10.53 -8.08
CA LEU A 80 7.06 -10.30 -6.80
C LEU A 80 6.05 -9.15 -6.90
N TYR A 81 6.44 -8.04 -7.53
CA TYR A 81 5.59 -6.86 -7.71
C TYR A 81 4.38 -7.16 -8.59
N GLU A 82 4.56 -7.89 -9.69
CA GLU A 82 3.47 -8.36 -10.55
C GLU A 82 2.49 -9.24 -9.77
N TYR A 83 3.02 -10.20 -9.00
CA TYR A 83 2.20 -11.05 -8.15
C TYR A 83 1.46 -10.25 -7.06
N ALA A 84 2.13 -9.29 -6.42
CA ALA A 84 1.55 -8.43 -5.39
C ALA A 84 0.44 -7.54 -5.97
N THR A 85 0.64 -7.01 -7.18
CA THR A 85 -0.36 -6.22 -7.90
C THR A 85 -1.62 -7.03 -8.19
N GLU A 86 -1.46 -8.26 -8.70
CA GLU A 86 -2.59 -9.15 -8.95
C GLU A 86 -3.27 -9.62 -7.65
N LEU A 87 -2.50 -9.81 -6.58
CA LEU A 87 -3.05 -10.11 -5.26
C LEU A 87 -3.86 -8.92 -4.70
N PHE A 88 -3.34 -7.70 -4.81
CA PHE A 88 -4.01 -6.49 -4.36
C PHE A 88 -5.36 -6.30 -5.05
N LYS A 89 -5.43 -6.51 -6.37
CA LYS A 89 -6.70 -6.47 -7.13
C LYS A 89 -7.69 -7.53 -6.64
N LYS A 90 -7.22 -8.77 -6.43
CA LYS A 90 -8.06 -9.87 -5.92
C LYS A 90 -8.55 -9.61 -4.50
N GLN A 91 -7.78 -8.90 -3.69
CA GLN A 91 -8.15 -8.54 -2.31
C GLN A 91 -9.28 -7.53 -2.24
N ALA A 92 -9.38 -6.63 -3.23
CA ALA A 92 -10.49 -5.69 -3.32
C ALA A 92 -11.86 -6.40 -3.29
N LEU A 93 -12.00 -7.46 -4.09
CA LEU A 93 -13.24 -8.25 -4.23
C LEU A 93 -13.71 -8.89 -2.91
N TYR A 94 -12.77 -9.37 -2.08
CA TYR A 94 -13.14 -9.96 -0.79
C TYR A 94 -13.60 -8.92 0.23
N THR A 95 -13.21 -7.66 0.06
CA THR A 95 -13.53 -6.59 1.02
C THR A 95 -14.96 -6.06 0.84
N GLU A 96 -15.57 -6.30 -0.34
CA GLU A 96 -16.97 -5.97 -0.65
C GLU A 96 -17.93 -7.12 -0.33
N GLU A 97 -17.52 -8.38 -0.52
CA GLU A 97 -18.37 -9.56 -0.26
C GLU A 97 -18.16 -10.21 1.12
N GLY A 98 -17.12 -9.81 1.86
CA GLY A 98 -16.60 -10.53 3.03
C GLY A 98 -16.81 -9.85 4.39
N GLN A 99 -18.03 -9.43 4.73
CA GLN A 99 -18.37 -9.06 6.12
C GLN A 99 -18.53 -10.27 7.08
N GLY A 100 -18.25 -11.49 6.63
CA GLY A 100 -18.66 -12.70 7.37
C GLY A 100 -17.61 -13.45 8.18
N LEU A 101 -16.30 -13.25 7.99
CA LEU A 101 -15.37 -14.27 8.50
C LEU A 101 -13.96 -13.76 8.82
N LEU A 102 -13.81 -13.01 9.90
CA LEU A 102 -12.58 -12.97 10.71
C LEU A 102 -12.90 -12.37 12.10
N VAL A 103 -13.71 -13.08 12.89
CA VAL A 103 -13.53 -13.10 14.34
C VAL A 103 -12.61 -14.29 14.61
N ARG A 104 -11.40 -14.02 15.09
CA ARG A 104 -10.62 -14.95 15.87
C ARG A 104 -10.27 -14.28 17.19
#